data_AF-A0A3C1LHN7-F1
#
_entry.id   AF-A0A3C1LHN7-F1
#
_cell.length_a   1.000
_cell.length_b   1.000
_cell.length_c   1.000
_cell.angle_alpha   90.00
_cell.angle_beta   90.00
_cell.angle_gamma   90.00
#
_symmetry.space_group_name_H-M   'P 1'
#
loop_
_entity.id
_entity.type
_entity.pdbx_description
1 polymer ?
#
loop_
_entity_poly.entity_id
_entity_poly.type
_entity_poly.pdbx_seq_one_letter_code
_entity_poly.pdbx_strand_id
1 'polypeptide(L)'
;TFLLIPTLLQKPQLTVGMIFNQSEPQSVEAIERIKSLAANNNINLVYLPVNTSADVQLVTQSLLNKKIDAFFANPDNTVFASFETIAKACNQAKVPIFTSEAGLVSRGAVAAFGADIYDWGFQSGEQAADFLAKGNTNGLTYTIVKTRKRVYNATVAATFGLKVPATFQAIQ
;
A
#
# COMPACT_ATOMS: atom_id res chain seq x y z
N THR A 1 -7.79 -3.24 0.16
CA THR A 1 -6.94 -2.26 -0.55
C THR A 1 -6.28 -2.85 -1.77
N PHE A 2 -5.62 -4.00 -1.67
CA PHE A 2 -5.11 -4.72 -2.83
C PHE A 2 -6.17 -4.90 -3.95
N LEU A 3 -7.41 -5.20 -3.55
CA LEU A 3 -8.55 -5.35 -4.47
C LEU A 3 -9.04 -4.04 -5.12
N LEU A 4 -8.42 -2.89 -4.86
CA LEU A 4 -8.68 -1.68 -5.66
C LEU A 4 -8.16 -1.82 -7.09
N ILE A 5 -7.07 -2.57 -7.27
CA ILE A 5 -6.42 -2.77 -8.57
C ILE A 5 -7.40 -3.34 -9.61
N PRO A 6 -8.08 -4.49 -9.36
CA PRO A 6 -9.05 -5.02 -10.32
C PRO A 6 -10.23 -4.10 -10.58
N THR A 7 -10.71 -3.35 -9.58
CA THR A 7 -11.81 -2.40 -9.76
C THR A 7 -11.45 -1.24 -10.68
N LEU A 8 -10.20 -0.75 -10.61
CA LEU A 8 -9.76 0.42 -11.35
C LEU A 8 -9.18 0.07 -12.73
N LEU A 9 -8.47 -1.05 -12.86
CA LEU A 9 -7.88 -1.46 -14.13
C LEU A 9 -8.81 -2.29 -15.02
N GLN A 10 -9.79 -2.99 -14.45
CA GLN A 10 -10.84 -3.73 -15.17
C GLN A 10 -10.31 -4.66 -16.28
N LYS A 11 -9.13 -5.26 -16.08
CA LYS A 11 -8.55 -6.23 -17.02
C LYS A 11 -9.05 -7.65 -16.70
N PRO A 12 -9.23 -8.52 -17.73
CA PRO A 12 -9.68 -9.91 -17.52
C PRO A 12 -8.74 -10.75 -16.66
N GLN A 13 -7.43 -10.49 -16.77
CA GLN A 13 -6.40 -11.07 -15.94
C GLN A 13 -5.40 -9.98 -15.59
N LEU A 14 -4.98 -9.93 -14.33
CA LEU A 14 -4.07 -8.92 -13.82
C LEU A 14 -2.81 -9.57 -13.29
N THR A 15 -1.67 -9.01 -13.67
CA THR A 15 -0.38 -9.30 -13.04
C THR A 15 0.01 -8.14 -12.14
N VAL A 16 0.06 -8.36 -10.83
CA VAL A 16 0.43 -7.33 -9.86
C VAL A 16 1.82 -7.62 -9.31
N GLY A 17 2.71 -6.64 -9.41
CA GLY A 17 4.04 -6.69 -8.86
C GLY A 17 4.11 -6.14 -7.44
N MET A 18 4.98 -6.69 -6.62
CA MET A 18 5.21 -6.23 -5.26
C MET A 18 6.65 -6.50 -4.81
N ILE A 19 7.19 -5.66 -3.93
CA ILE A 19 8.40 -5.97 -3.17
C ILE A 19 8.07 -5.98 -1.68
N PHE A 20 8.82 -6.73 -0.90
CA PHE A 20 8.63 -6.83 0.54
C PHE A 20 9.98 -7.05 1.23
N ASN A 21 10.18 -6.47 2.42
CA ASN A 21 11.33 -6.76 3.24
C ASN A 21 11.12 -8.08 3.99
N GLN A 22 11.85 -9.12 3.60
CA GLN A 22 11.76 -10.43 4.23
C GLN A 22 12.32 -10.46 5.67
N SER A 23 13.07 -9.44 6.06
CA SER A 23 13.59 -9.27 7.43
C SER A 23 12.59 -8.58 8.36
N GLU A 24 11.45 -8.12 7.85
CA GLU A 24 10.41 -7.41 8.59
C GLU A 24 9.18 -8.33 8.79
N PRO A 25 8.91 -8.85 10.01
CA PRO A 25 7.79 -9.77 10.24
C PRO A 25 6.43 -9.22 9.79
N GLN A 26 6.16 -7.93 10.02
CA GLN A 26 4.94 -7.26 9.55
C GLN A 26 4.81 -7.25 8.03
N SER A 27 5.92 -7.16 7.32
CA SER A 27 5.96 -7.15 5.86
C SER A 27 5.66 -8.54 5.31
N VAL A 28 6.23 -9.57 5.94
CA VAL A 28 5.96 -10.99 5.67
C VAL A 28 4.49 -11.33 5.91
N GLU A 29 3.91 -10.88 7.02
CA GLU A 29 2.48 -11.08 7.30
C GLU A 29 1.59 -10.40 6.24
N ALA A 30 1.92 -9.17 5.86
CA ALA A 30 1.16 -8.42 4.86
C ALA A 30 1.18 -9.12 3.48
N ILE A 31 2.33 -9.64 3.04
CA ILE A 31 2.41 -10.38 1.77
C ILE A 31 1.62 -11.68 1.82
N GLU A 32 1.60 -12.44 2.92
CA GLU A 32 0.80 -13.67 3.02
C GLU A 32 -0.71 -13.40 2.89
N ARG A 33 -1.18 -12.31 3.48
CA ARG A 33 -2.55 -11.85 3.29
C ARG A 33 -2.82 -11.46 1.85
N ILE A 34 -1.88 -10.78 1.18
CA ILE A 34 -2.03 -10.35 -0.21
C ILE A 34 -1.99 -11.54 -1.17
N LYS A 35 -1.14 -12.55 -0.93
CA LYS A 35 -1.13 -13.82 -1.67
C LYS A 35 -2.50 -14.49 -1.63
N SER A 36 -3.09 -14.59 -0.45
CA SER A 36 -4.43 -15.15 -0.26
C SER A 36 -5.50 -14.37 -1.03
N LEU A 37 -5.44 -13.02 -0.98
CA LEU A 37 -6.36 -12.17 -1.74
C LEU A 37 -6.17 -12.33 -3.26
N ALA A 38 -4.93 -12.42 -3.73
CA ALA A 38 -4.62 -12.57 -5.15
C ALA A 38 -5.14 -13.90 -5.69
N ALA A 39 -4.89 -15.00 -4.98
CA ALA A 39 -5.40 -16.33 -5.33
C ALA A 39 -6.92 -16.35 -5.43
N ASN A 40 -7.62 -15.77 -4.44
CA ASN A 40 -9.08 -15.73 -4.39
C ASN A 40 -9.73 -14.83 -5.45
N ASN A 41 -8.95 -13.97 -6.12
CA ASN A 41 -9.47 -12.98 -7.08
C ASN A 41 -8.85 -13.13 -8.48
N ASN A 42 -8.23 -14.28 -8.79
CA ASN A 42 -7.61 -14.57 -10.09
C ASN A 42 -6.57 -13.50 -10.51
N ILE A 43 -5.79 -13.01 -9.54
CA ILE A 43 -4.70 -12.07 -9.78
C ILE A 43 -3.37 -12.82 -9.73
N ASN A 44 -2.57 -12.70 -10.79
CA ASN A 44 -1.21 -13.21 -10.82
C ASN A 44 -0.29 -12.28 -10.01
N LEU A 45 0.09 -12.71 -8.82
CA LEU A 45 0.98 -11.93 -7.95
C LEU A 45 2.43 -12.30 -8.21
N VAL A 46 3.24 -11.32 -8.60
CA VAL A 46 4.69 -11.43 -8.74
C VAL A 46 5.33 -10.64 -7.62
N TYR A 47 6.09 -11.29 -6.75
CA TYR A 47 6.69 -10.64 -5.59
C TYR A 47 8.18 -10.99 -5.48
N LEU A 48 8.99 -10.02 -5.08
CA LEU A 48 10.43 -10.20 -4.87
C LEU A 48 10.85 -9.67 -3.48
N PRO A 49 11.72 -10.39 -2.76
CA PRO A 49 12.22 -9.92 -1.48
C PRO A 49 13.27 -8.82 -1.66
N VAL A 50 13.34 -7.93 -0.67
CA VAL A 50 14.47 -7.00 -0.43
C VAL A 50 14.94 -7.15 1.03
N ASN A 51 16.14 -6.69 1.33
CA ASN A 51 16.63 -6.62 2.72
C ASN A 51 16.92 -5.17 3.15
N THR A 52 17.29 -4.30 2.19
CA THR A 52 17.65 -2.90 2.46
C THR A 52 17.10 -1.97 1.38
N SER A 53 17.08 -0.67 1.65
CA SER A 53 16.69 0.36 0.68
C SER A 53 17.62 0.42 -0.54
N ALA A 54 18.89 0.00 -0.40
CA ALA A 54 19.85 -0.03 -1.50
C ALA A 54 19.46 -1.04 -2.59
N ASP A 55 18.80 -2.13 -2.21
CA ASP A 55 18.38 -3.19 -3.15
C ASP A 55 17.14 -2.79 -3.96
N VAL A 56 16.32 -1.88 -3.42
CA VAL A 56 14.97 -1.58 -3.91
C VAL A 56 14.97 -1.17 -5.38
N GLN A 57 15.93 -0.35 -5.81
CA GLN A 57 15.97 0.12 -7.20
C GLN A 57 16.12 -1.04 -8.19
N LEU A 58 17.09 -1.92 -7.95
CA LEU A 58 17.40 -3.03 -8.85
C LEU A 58 16.28 -4.08 -8.83
N VAL A 59 15.74 -4.39 -7.63
CA VAL A 59 14.66 -5.36 -7.48
C VAL A 59 13.37 -4.84 -8.12
N THR A 60 13.05 -3.56 -7.95
CA THR A 60 11.90 -2.93 -8.63
C THR A 60 12.04 -2.99 -10.14
N GLN A 61 13.23 -2.70 -10.68
CA GLN A 61 13.47 -2.79 -12.12
C GLN A 61 13.32 -4.23 -12.65
N SER A 62 13.87 -5.21 -11.92
CA SER A 62 13.73 -6.64 -12.23
C SER A 62 12.26 -7.08 -12.24
N LEU A 63 11.48 -6.59 -11.27
CA LEU A 63 10.04 -6.84 -11.19
C LEU A 63 9.30 -6.21 -12.37
N LEU A 64 9.59 -4.96 -12.74
CA LEU A 64 8.96 -4.27 -13.87
C LEU A 64 9.25 -4.97 -15.20
N ASN A 65 10.44 -5.55 -15.36
CA ASN A 65 10.80 -6.35 -16.55
C ASN A 65 9.91 -7.58 -16.74
N LYS A 66 9.18 -8.02 -15.71
CA LYS A 66 8.19 -9.10 -15.79
C LYS A 66 6.84 -8.64 -16.34
N LYS A 67 6.72 -7.39 -16.83
CA LYS A 67 5.53 -6.83 -17.48
C LYS A 67 4.27 -6.87 -16.59
N ILE A 68 4.40 -6.35 -15.38
CA ILE A 68 3.28 -6.21 -14.44
C ILE A 68 2.31 -5.11 -14.91
N ASP A 69 1.02 -5.26 -14.60
CA ASP A 69 -0.03 -4.29 -14.89
C ASP A 69 -0.14 -3.18 -13.85
N ALA A 70 0.24 -3.49 -12.61
CA ALA A 70 0.24 -2.58 -11.47
C ALA A 70 1.32 -2.97 -10.47
N PHE A 71 1.81 -1.99 -9.72
CA PHE A 71 2.65 -2.21 -8.56
C PHE A 71 1.82 -1.99 -7.29
N PHE A 72 1.87 -2.93 -6.34
CA PHE A 72 1.31 -2.73 -5.01
C PHE A 72 2.42 -2.43 -4.01
N ALA A 73 2.44 -1.21 -3.47
CA ALA A 73 3.39 -0.83 -2.42
C ALA A 73 2.91 -1.39 -1.07
N ASN A 74 3.61 -2.44 -0.61
CA ASN A 74 3.38 -3.09 0.68
C ASN A 74 3.46 -2.08 1.83
N PRO A 75 2.64 -2.20 2.89
CA PRO A 75 2.90 -1.55 4.17
C PRO A 75 4.19 -2.08 4.81
N ASP A 76 5.31 -1.49 4.41
CA ASP A 76 6.67 -1.94 4.69
C ASP A 76 7.59 -0.73 4.81
N ASN A 77 8.45 -0.70 5.83
CA ASN A 77 9.27 0.47 6.11
C ASN A 77 10.31 0.73 5.01
N THR A 78 10.85 -0.33 4.42
CA THR A 78 11.82 -0.26 3.32
C THR A 78 11.17 0.27 2.04
N VAL A 79 9.95 -0.16 1.73
CA VAL A 79 9.12 0.36 0.64
C VAL A 79 8.82 1.84 0.86
N PHE A 80 8.41 2.22 2.07
CA PHE A 80 8.09 3.61 2.40
C PHE A 80 9.29 4.54 2.31
N ALA A 81 10.44 4.10 2.80
CA ALA A 81 11.70 4.85 2.75
C ALA A 81 12.22 5.02 1.32
N SER A 82 11.89 4.09 0.42
CA SER A 82 12.40 4.06 -0.96
C SER A 82 11.32 4.39 -1.99
N PHE A 83 10.17 4.93 -1.56
CA PHE A 83 8.99 5.05 -2.40
C PHE A 83 9.22 5.93 -3.63
N GLU A 84 9.95 7.03 -3.52
CA GLU A 84 10.25 7.93 -4.64
C GLU A 84 11.05 7.22 -5.73
N THR A 85 11.98 6.36 -5.34
CA THR A 85 12.75 5.51 -6.28
C THR A 85 11.84 4.52 -6.99
N ILE A 86 10.94 3.87 -6.24
CA ILE A 86 9.94 2.95 -6.80
C ILE A 86 9.00 3.70 -7.77
N ALA A 87 8.49 4.86 -7.36
CA ALA A 87 7.58 5.70 -8.13
C ALA A 87 8.22 6.17 -9.43
N LYS A 88 9.47 6.62 -9.38
CA LYS A 88 10.22 6.99 -10.59
C LYS A 88 10.34 5.82 -11.57
N ALA A 89 10.72 4.64 -11.09
CA ALA A 89 10.85 3.46 -11.95
C ALA A 89 9.50 3.02 -12.54
N CYS A 90 8.45 3.00 -11.73
CA CYS A 90 7.10 2.64 -12.17
C CYS A 90 6.55 3.65 -13.19
N ASN A 91 6.76 4.96 -12.98
CA ASN A 91 6.34 6.00 -13.92
C ASN A 91 7.06 5.87 -15.27
N GLN A 92 8.37 5.59 -15.27
CA GLN A 92 9.14 5.33 -16.50
C GLN A 92 8.62 4.09 -17.25
N ALA A 93 8.24 3.06 -16.51
CA ALA A 93 7.65 1.83 -17.06
C ALA A 93 6.15 1.96 -17.38
N LYS A 94 5.51 3.11 -17.10
CA LYS A 94 4.06 3.34 -17.22
C LYS A 94 3.23 2.32 -16.44
N VAL A 95 3.68 1.96 -15.24
CA VAL A 95 2.98 1.07 -14.30
C VAL A 95 2.37 1.90 -13.16
N PRO A 96 1.04 1.88 -12.96
CA PRO A 96 0.39 2.56 -11.85
C PRO A 96 0.71 1.89 -10.51
N ILE A 97 0.87 2.71 -9.46
CA ILE A 97 1.12 2.23 -8.10
C ILE A 97 -0.15 2.35 -7.24
N PHE A 98 -0.46 1.30 -6.49
CA PHE A 98 -1.53 1.27 -5.50
C PHE A 98 -0.98 0.86 -4.13
N THR A 99 -1.68 1.22 -3.05
CA THR A 99 -1.16 0.98 -1.69
C THR A 99 -2.25 1.05 -0.63
N SER A 100 -1.98 0.52 0.56
CA SER A 100 -2.84 0.62 1.75
C SER A 100 -2.51 1.76 2.70
N GLU A 101 -1.62 2.66 2.31
CA GLU A 101 -1.22 3.81 3.11
C GLU A 101 -1.59 5.11 2.38
N ALA A 102 -2.41 5.96 3.02
CA ALA A 102 -2.96 7.15 2.38
C ALA A 102 -1.90 8.21 2.05
N GLY A 103 -0.86 8.34 2.88
CA GLY A 103 0.24 9.29 2.69
C GLY A 103 1.12 9.00 1.47
N LEU A 104 1.15 7.78 0.95
CA LEU A 104 1.84 7.46 -0.31
C LEU A 104 1.11 8.00 -1.55
N VAL A 105 -0.16 8.36 -1.46
CA VAL A 105 -0.93 8.91 -2.59
C VAL A 105 -0.45 10.32 -2.95
N SER A 106 -0.10 11.14 -1.96
CA SER A 106 0.51 12.46 -2.20
C SER A 106 1.95 12.36 -2.71
N ARG A 107 2.56 11.17 -2.61
CA ARG A 107 3.92 10.89 -3.08
C ARG A 107 3.97 10.27 -4.48
N GLY A 108 2.81 10.00 -5.10
CA GLY A 108 2.73 9.50 -6.47
C GLY A 108 2.03 8.15 -6.65
N ALA A 109 1.45 7.55 -5.60
CA ALA A 109 0.52 6.43 -5.80
C ALA A 109 -0.80 6.93 -6.39
N VAL A 110 -1.46 6.10 -7.21
CA VAL A 110 -2.76 6.41 -7.82
C VAL A 110 -3.84 6.54 -6.74
N ALA A 111 -3.97 5.52 -5.90
CA ALA A 111 -5.03 5.45 -4.91
C ALA A 111 -4.65 4.55 -3.73
N ALA A 112 -5.27 4.85 -2.60
CA ALA A 112 -5.21 4.04 -1.40
C ALA A 112 -6.59 3.87 -0.77
N PHE A 113 -6.74 2.75 -0.09
CA PHE A 113 -7.76 2.55 0.94
C PHE A 113 -7.06 2.11 2.20
N GLY A 114 -6.84 3.02 3.14
CA GLY A 114 -5.82 2.82 4.17
C GLY A 114 -6.20 3.39 5.50
N ALA A 115 -5.43 3.01 6.53
CA ALA A 115 -5.41 3.78 7.75
C ALA A 115 -4.97 5.21 7.43
N ASP A 116 -5.61 6.17 8.07
CA ASP A 116 -5.06 7.52 8.17
C ASP A 116 -4.16 7.55 9.41
N ILE A 117 -2.87 7.84 9.22
CA ILE A 117 -1.88 7.73 10.30
C ILE A 117 -2.14 8.77 11.40
N TYR A 118 -2.68 9.94 11.05
CA TYR A 118 -3.04 10.95 12.04
C TYR A 118 -4.21 10.48 12.91
N ASP A 119 -5.31 10.02 12.29
CA ASP A 119 -6.47 9.51 13.00
C ASP A 119 -6.14 8.26 13.84
N TRP A 120 -5.22 7.41 13.36
CA TRP A 120 -4.73 6.26 14.12
C TRP A 120 -3.85 6.69 15.31
N GLY A 121 -3.00 7.71 15.14
CA GLY A 121 -2.26 8.32 16.24
C GLY A 121 -3.19 8.90 17.30
N PHE A 122 -4.25 9.59 16.88
CA PHE A 122 -5.29 10.12 17.78
C PHE A 122 -5.98 9.00 18.57
N GLN A 123 -6.46 7.95 17.89
CA GLN A 123 -7.06 6.76 18.52
C GLN A 123 -6.10 6.11 19.53
N SER A 124 -4.80 6.08 19.24
CA SER A 124 -3.79 5.52 20.14
C SER A 124 -3.58 6.42 21.37
N GLY A 125 -3.61 7.74 21.19
CA GLY A 125 -3.55 8.72 22.27
C GLY A 125 -4.74 8.64 23.23
N GLU A 126 -5.95 8.46 22.71
CA GLU A 126 -7.15 8.25 23.54
C GLU A 126 -7.02 7.01 24.43
N GLN A 127 -6.50 5.90 23.89
CA GLN A 127 -6.24 4.69 24.67
C GLN A 127 -5.18 4.91 25.75
N ALA A 128 -4.12 5.64 25.42
CA ALA A 128 -3.09 6.00 26.39
C ALA A 128 -3.65 6.86 27.53
N ALA A 129 -4.49 7.85 27.21
CA ALA A 129 -5.13 8.71 28.20
C ALA A 129 -6.06 7.94 29.15
N ASP A 130 -6.92 7.06 28.62
CA ASP A 130 -7.80 6.20 29.41
C ASP A 130 -7.00 5.29 30.36
N PHE A 131 -5.92 4.70 29.86
CA PHE A 131 -5.04 3.87 30.67
C PHE A 131 -4.33 4.66 31.78
N LEU A 132 -3.76 5.83 31.46
CA LEU A 132 -3.11 6.70 32.45
C LEU A 132 -4.10 7.12 33.55
N ALA A 133 -5.37 7.38 33.19
CA ALA A 133 -6.41 7.70 34.15
C ALA A 133 -6.78 6.52 35.07
N LYS A 134 -6.72 5.28 34.58
CA LYS A 134 -7.02 4.05 35.36
C LYS A 134 -5.86 3.57 36.23
N GLY A 135 -4.62 3.93 35.89
CA GLY A 135 -3.42 3.58 36.64
C GLY A 135 -3.07 2.08 36.67
N ASN A 136 -3.67 1.23 35.83
CA ASN A 136 -3.34 -0.20 35.75
C ASN A 136 -3.51 -0.76 34.33
N THR A 137 -2.56 -1.61 33.89
CA THR A 137 -2.45 -2.09 32.49
C THR A 137 -3.24 -3.38 32.26
N ASN A 138 -3.96 -3.85 33.27
CA ASN A 138 -4.67 -5.12 33.20
C ASN A 138 -5.78 -5.05 32.15
N GLY A 139 -5.80 -6.02 31.23
CA GLY A 139 -6.77 -6.07 30.14
C GLY A 139 -6.43 -5.19 28.94
N LEU A 140 -5.19 -4.67 28.84
CA LEU A 140 -4.76 -3.91 27.66
C LEU A 140 -4.76 -4.80 26.41
N THR A 141 -5.60 -4.45 25.46
CA THR A 141 -5.68 -5.10 24.14
C THR A 141 -5.43 -4.07 23.05
N TYR A 142 -4.80 -4.48 21.95
CA TYR A 142 -4.74 -3.62 20.78
C TYR A 142 -6.14 -3.40 20.21
N THR A 143 -6.38 -2.22 19.63
CA THR A 143 -7.60 -1.95 18.87
C THR A 143 -7.26 -1.82 17.39
N ILE A 144 -8.14 -2.36 16.55
CA ILE A 144 -8.03 -2.17 15.10
C ILE A 144 -8.32 -0.71 14.78
N VAL A 145 -7.59 -0.17 13.79
CA VAL A 145 -7.84 1.18 13.26
C VAL A 145 -9.32 1.34 12.88
N LYS A 146 -9.98 2.35 13.46
CA LYS A 146 -11.41 2.61 13.24
C LYS A 146 -11.64 3.35 11.92
N THR A 147 -10.82 4.38 11.66
CA THR A 147 -10.97 5.24 10.49
C THR A 147 -10.07 4.77 9.36
N ARG A 148 -10.68 4.54 8.19
CA ARG A 148 -9.95 4.27 6.95
C ARG A 148 -10.40 5.23 5.87
N LYS A 149 -9.45 5.86 5.18
CA LYS A 149 -9.73 6.81 4.10
C LYS A 149 -9.54 6.16 2.74
N ARG A 150 -10.43 6.52 1.81
CA ARG A 150 -10.31 6.23 0.38
C ARG A 150 -9.80 7.50 -0.27
N VAL A 151 -8.55 7.52 -0.68
CA VAL A 151 -7.92 8.70 -1.28
C VAL A 151 -7.30 8.35 -2.63
N TYR A 152 -7.27 9.32 -3.54
CA TYR A 152 -6.60 9.16 -4.83
C TYR A 152 -5.95 10.46 -5.27
N ASN A 153 -4.88 10.35 -6.05
CA ASN A 153 -4.25 11.51 -6.68
C ASN A 153 -4.87 11.69 -8.08
N ALA A 154 -5.57 12.81 -8.27
CA ALA A 154 -6.29 13.07 -9.52
C ALA A 154 -5.34 13.22 -10.73
N THR A 155 -4.18 13.86 -10.52
CA THR A 155 -3.16 14.08 -11.55
C THR A 155 -2.53 12.76 -12.00
N VAL A 156 -2.16 11.92 -11.04
CA VAL A 156 -1.58 10.60 -11.32
C VAL A 156 -2.63 9.70 -11.98
N ALA A 157 -3.85 9.64 -11.45
CA ALA A 157 -4.93 8.86 -12.05
C ALA A 157 -5.22 9.26 -13.50
N ALA A 158 -5.23 10.56 -13.80
CA ALA A 158 -5.41 11.07 -15.16
C ALA A 158 -4.28 10.66 -16.11
N THR A 159 -3.03 10.61 -15.62
CA THR A 159 -1.85 10.16 -16.39
C THR A 159 -2.01 8.71 -16.86
N PHE A 160 -2.69 7.87 -16.08
CA PHE A 160 -2.99 6.47 -16.41
C PHE A 160 -4.39 6.27 -17.02
N GLY A 161 -5.15 7.34 -17.28
CA GLY A 161 -6.51 7.27 -17.82
C GLY A 161 -7.51 6.57 -16.90
N LEU A 162 -7.26 6.56 -15.58
CA LEU A 162 -8.05 5.81 -14.61
C LEU A 162 -9.23 6.65 -14.09
N LYS A 163 -10.42 6.06 -14.17
CA LYS A 163 -11.64 6.63 -13.59
C LYS A 163 -11.79 6.13 -12.15
N VAL A 164 -11.49 6.99 -11.19
CA VAL A 164 -11.63 6.67 -9.77
C VAL A 164 -13.08 6.93 -9.31
N PRO A 165 -13.72 6.00 -8.58
CA PRO A 165 -15.08 6.20 -8.08
C PRO A 165 -15.23 7.44 -7.20
N ALA A 166 -16.40 8.08 -7.23
CA ALA A 166 -16.72 9.27 -6.41
C ALA A 166 -16.66 9.03 -4.88
N THR A 167 -16.59 7.77 -4.45
CA THR A 167 -16.39 7.39 -3.04
C THR A 167 -14.95 7.61 -2.55
N PHE A 168 -14.04 8.01 -3.43
CA PHE A 168 -12.67 8.39 -3.10
C PHE A 168 -12.55 9.90 -3.02
N GLN A 169 -11.87 10.37 -1.98
CA GLN A 169 -11.48 11.76 -1.83
C GLN A 169 -10.27 12.05 -2.72
N ALA A 170 -10.38 13.06 -3.59
CA ALA A 170 -9.26 13.56 -4.34
C ALA A 170 -8.29 14.28 -3.41
N ILE A 171 -7.00 14.01 -3.56
CA ILE A 171 -5.93 14.79 -2.95
C ILE A 171 -5.05 15.41 -4.05
N GLN A 172 -4.40 16.51 -3.71
CA GLN A 172 -3.46 17.19 -4.60
C GLN A 172 -2.17 16.38 -4.75
#